data_AF-A0A2V8EBF4-F1
#
_entry.id   AF-A0A2V8EBF4-F1
#
_cell.length_a   1.000
_cell.length_b   1.000
_cell.length_c   1.000
_cell.angle_alpha   90.00
_cell.angle_beta   90.00
_cell.angle_gamma   90.00
#
_symmetry.space_group_name_H-M   'P 1'
#
loop_
_entity.id
_entity.type
_entity.pdbx_description
1 polymer ?
#
loop_
_entity_poly.entity_id
_entity_poly.type
_entity_poly.pdbx_seq_one_letter_code
_entity_poly.pdbx_strand_id
1 'polypeptide(L)' 'VLVAAGFSGHGFKFCSVVGEILADLTLDGGTRHDISLFSAARLPPAVT' A
#
# COMPACT_ATOMS: atom_id res chain seq x y z
N VAL A 1 2.03 -0.62 12.28
CA VAL A 1 0.99 -1.49 11.66
C VAL A 1 0.84 -1.07 10.21
N LEU A 2 0.93 -2.01 9.27
CA LEU A 2 0.71 -1.75 7.84
C LEU A 2 -0.65 -2.29 7.41
N VAL A 3 -1.28 -1.62 6.44
CA VAL A 3 -2.58 -2.04 5.89
C VAL A 3 -2.46 -2.14 4.37
N ALA A 4 -2.83 -3.30 3.84
CA ALA A 4 -2.98 -3.57 2.42
C ALA A 4 -4.45 -3.96 2.18
N ALA A 5 -5.23 -3.03 1.65
CA ALA A 5 -6.68 -3.18 1.49
C ALA A 5 -7.18 -2.37 0.29
N GLY A 6 -8.48 -2.47 -0.02
CA GLY A 6 -9.10 -1.67 -1.09
C GLY A 6 -8.70 -2.10 -2.51
N PHE A 7 -8.38 -3.38 -2.72
CA PHE A 7 -7.95 -3.92 -4.01
C PHE A 7 -9.06 -4.07 -5.07
N SER A 8 -10.31 -3.73 -4.72
CA SER A 8 -11.44 -3.60 -5.65
C SER A 8 -11.65 -4.78 -6.62
N GLY A 9 -11.41 -6.02 -6.16
CA GLY A 9 -11.59 -7.23 -6.96
C GLY A 9 -10.45 -7.58 -7.94
N HIS A 10 -9.39 -6.76 -8.01
CA HIS A 10 -8.31 -6.92 -9.00
C HIS A 10 -6.90 -7.06 -8.38
N GLY A 11 -6.80 -7.21 -7.06
CA GLY A 11 -5.52 -7.26 -6.34
C GLY A 11 -4.76 -8.57 -6.47
N PHE A 12 -5.42 -9.68 -6.81
CA PHE A 12 -4.80 -11.02 -6.75
C PHE A 12 -3.56 -11.14 -7.65
N LYS A 13 -3.61 -10.55 -8.86
CA LYS A 13 -2.47 -10.57 -9.80
C LYS A 13 -1.24 -9.80 -9.28
N PHE A 14 -1.41 -8.95 -8.27
CA PHE A 14 -0.34 -8.18 -7.63
C PHE A 14 0.03 -8.74 -6.25
N CYS A 15 -0.58 -9.84 -5.80
CA CYS A 15 -0.41 -10.35 -4.44
C CYS A 15 1.07 -10.60 -4.08
N SER A 16 1.85 -11.14 -5.02
CA SER A 16 3.29 -11.37 -4.83
C SER A 16 4.06 -10.08 -4.53
N VAL A 17 3.96 -9.08 -5.41
CA VAL A 17 4.66 -7.80 -5.25
C VAL A 17 4.13 -6.98 -4.06
N VAL A 18 2.82 -7.08 -3.75
CA VAL A 18 2.25 -6.47 -2.53
C VAL A 18 2.86 -7.11 -1.28
N GLY A 19 3.09 -8.43 -1.29
CA GLY A 19 3.79 -9.12 -0.21
C GLY A 19 5.23 -8.63 -0.03
N GLU A 20 5.98 -8.47 -1.13
CA GLU A 20 7.34 -7.88 -1.11
C GLU A 20 7.31 -6.46 -0.53
N ILE A 21 6.43 -5.60 -1.03
CA ILE A 21 6.28 -4.22 -0.54
C ILE A 21 6.00 -4.18 0.97
N LEU A 22 5.08 -5.02 1.46
CA LEU A 22 4.77 -5.08 2.89
C LEU A 22 5.94 -5.59 3.72
N ALA A 23 6.72 -6.53 3.21
CA ALA A 23 7.92 -7.02 3.87
C ALA A 23 8.98 -5.91 3.98
N ASP A 24 9.32 -5.26 2.86
CA ASP A 24 10.26 -4.13 2.82
C ASP A 24 9.82 -3.00 3.78
N LEU A 25 8.55 -2.59 3.73
CA LEU A 25 8.03 -1.54 4.61
C LEU A 25 8.05 -1.94 6.10
N THR A 26 7.89 -3.23 6.40
CA THR A 26 7.91 -3.73 7.78
C THR A 26 9.32 -3.77 8.34
N LEU A 27 10.29 -4.22 7.54
CA LEU A 27 11.66 -4.47 7.97
C LEU A 27 12.53 -3.23 7.84
N ASP A 28 12.41 -2.52 6.73
CA ASP A 28 13.34 -1.47 6.30
C ASP A 28 12.71 -0.08 6.30
N GLY A 29 11.37 0.02 6.44
CA GLY A 29 10.64 1.29 6.49
C GLY A 29 10.46 2.00 5.15
N GLY A 30 10.84 1.35 4.04
CA GLY A 30 10.70 1.86 2.68
C GLY A 30 10.69 0.71 1.67
N THR A 31 10.30 0.96 0.43
CA THR A 31 10.36 -0.02 -0.66
C THR A 31 10.83 0.66 -1.95
N ARG A 32 11.28 -0.12 -2.92
CA ARG A 32 11.74 0.38 -4.24
C ARG A 32 10.58 0.72 -5.18
N HIS A 33 9.38 0.23 -4.89
CA HIS A 33 8.18 0.46 -5.70
C HIS A 33 7.53 1.80 -5.33
N ASP A 34 7.14 2.60 -6.33
CA ASP A 34 6.34 3.80 -6.08
C ASP A 34 4.90 3.41 -5.69
N ILE A 35 4.57 3.65 -4.42
CA ILE A 35 3.26 3.37 -3.83
C ILE A 35 2.49 4.64 -3.45
N SER A 36 2.95 5.82 -3.89
CA SER A 36 2.37 7.12 -3.54
C SER A 36 0.87 7.19 -3.80
N LEU A 37 0.39 6.62 -4.91
CA LEU A 37 -1.02 6.54 -5.29
C LEU A 37 -1.89 5.70 -4.33
N PHE A 38 -1.29 4.82 -3.53
CA PHE A 38 -2.00 3.94 -2.60
C PHE A 38 -1.91 4.39 -1.14
N SER A 39 -1.25 5.53 -0.88
CA SER A 39 -1.18 6.11 0.46
C SER A 39 -2.58 6.33 1.06
N ALA A 40 -2.73 5.98 2.34
CA ALA A 40 -3.95 6.24 3.10
C ALA A 40 -4.22 7.75 3.28
N ALA A 41 -3.18 8.57 3.22
CA ALA A 41 -3.25 10.03 3.35
C ALA A 41 -3.30 10.77 2.00
N ARG A 42 -3.56 10.07 0.89
CA ARG A 42 -3.58 10.71 -0.44
C ARG A 42 -4.73 11.69 -0.65
N LEU A 43 -5.81 11.54 0.11
CA LEU A 43 -7.00 12.39 0.02
C LEU A 43 -6.90 13.52 1.06
N PRO A 44 -7.45 14.70 0.75
CA PRO A 44 -7.57 15.76 1.74
C PRO A 44 -8.41 15.26 2.93
N PRO A 45 -8.14 15.76 4.15
CA PRO A 45 -8.95 15.42 5.32
C PRO A 45 -10.42 15.74 5.03
N ALA A 46 -11.31 14.85 5.47
CA ALA A 46 -12.74 15.07 5.34
C ALA A 46 -13.11 16.38 6.06
N VAL A 47 -13.75 17.30 5.33
CA VAL A 47 -14.32 18.51 5.91
C VAL A 47 -15.67 18.12 6.50
N THR A 48 -15.82 18.26 7.82
CA THR A 48 -17.07 18.05 8.55
C THR A 48 -17.99 19.25 8.42
#